data_AF-A0A0A5G9D7-F1
#
_entry.id   AF-A0A0A5G9D7-F1
#
_cell.length_a   1.000
_cell.length_b   1.000
_cell.length_c   1.000
_cell.angle_alpha   90.00
_cell.angle_beta   90.00
_cell.angle_gamma   90.00
#
_symmetry.space_group_name_H-M   'P 1'
#
loop_
_entity.id
_entity.type
_entity.pdbx_description
1 polymer ?
#
loop_
_entity_poly.entity_id
_entity_poly.type
_entity_poly.pdbx_seq_one_letter_code
_entity_poly.pdbx_strand_id
1 'polypeptide(L)'
;MNQHQAWNDYIQHLNNRVEQQAEKIKSLETRLEKLEAEMEVTQQPTSNIEKIEYKFDQLKIETLEGTLNIGFTPGNGIGIEDVSIPQQQSSPTKSNTAQSVKDNIVKELSDYLTNEGPKHLQSIARQYNKEIDATYEQFILQDIQKQLGNRVTHYMEQLSRQNDVAEEKHYRNIVEQIKQEINQSLHQFMQNKGDGNV
;
A
#
# COMPACT_ATOMS: atom_id res chain seq x y z
N MET A 1 34.98 5.83 -36.40
CA MET A 1 34.43 4.62 -35.74
C MET A 1 33.26 4.11 -36.58
N ASN A 2 33.28 2.83 -36.97
CA ASN A 2 32.35 2.26 -37.95
C ASN A 2 30.97 1.99 -37.34
N GLN A 3 29.91 2.58 -37.90
CA GLN A 3 28.52 2.42 -37.44
C GLN A 3 28.05 0.94 -37.40
N HIS A 4 28.62 0.08 -38.24
CA HIS A 4 28.34 -1.36 -38.25
C HIS A 4 28.81 -2.10 -36.98
N GLN A 5 29.88 -1.63 -36.32
CA GLN A 5 30.36 -2.24 -35.07
C GLN A 5 29.41 -1.91 -33.91
N ALA A 6 28.99 -0.65 -33.79
CA ALA A 6 28.03 -0.22 -32.77
C ALA A 6 26.68 -0.93 -32.90
N TRP A 7 26.23 -1.22 -34.13
CA TRP A 7 25.02 -2.00 -34.36
C TRP A 7 25.15 -3.45 -33.90
N ASN A 8 26.27 -4.10 -34.18
CA ASN A 8 26.52 -5.48 -33.74
C ASN A 8 26.60 -5.56 -32.20
N ASP A 9 27.28 -4.60 -31.57
CA ASP A 9 27.38 -4.54 -30.11
C ASP A 9 25.99 -4.35 -29.47
N TYR A 10 25.16 -3.46 -30.05
CA TYR A 10 23.79 -3.24 -29.59
C TYR A 10 22.94 -4.52 -29.66
N ILE A 11 23.02 -5.26 -30.76
CA ILE A 11 22.29 -6.53 -30.92
C ILE A 11 22.79 -7.60 -29.93
N GLN A 12 24.10 -7.67 -29.68
CA GLN A 12 24.63 -8.59 -28.66
C GLN A 12 24.14 -8.24 -27.26
N HIS A 13 24.14 -6.96 -26.91
CA HIS A 13 23.59 -6.50 -25.62
C HIS A 13 22.09 -6.79 -25.51
N LEU A 14 21.34 -6.63 -26.59
CA LEU A 14 19.90 -6.92 -26.61
C LEU A 14 19.64 -8.42 -26.41
N ASN A 15 20.35 -9.29 -27.12
CA ASN A 15 20.24 -10.73 -26.97
C ASN A 15 20.58 -11.19 -25.55
N ASN A 16 21.65 -10.65 -24.95
CA ASN A 16 22.02 -10.96 -23.57
C ASN A 16 20.91 -10.56 -22.58
N ARG A 17 20.30 -9.37 -22.78
CA ARG A 17 19.18 -8.93 -21.94
C ARG A 17 17.94 -9.82 -22.09
N VAL A 18 17.64 -10.28 -23.30
CA VAL A 18 16.54 -11.22 -23.57
C VAL A 18 16.79 -12.55 -22.85
N GLU A 19 18.02 -13.05 -22.91
CA GLU A 19 18.42 -14.30 -22.24
C GLU A 19 18.31 -14.19 -20.71
N GLN A 20 18.82 -13.10 -20.12
CA GLN A 20 18.69 -12.82 -18.68
C GLN A 20 17.23 -12.70 -18.24
N GLN A 21 16.37 -12.11 -19.08
CA GLN A 21 14.94 -12.01 -18.81
C GLN A 21 14.27 -13.38 -18.86
N ALA A 22 14.62 -14.22 -19.84
CA ALA A 22 14.10 -15.58 -19.96
C ALA A 22 14.46 -16.44 -18.75
N GLU A 23 15.70 -16.37 -18.27
CA GLU A 23 16.13 -17.08 -17.05
C GLU A 23 15.38 -16.60 -15.81
N LYS A 24 15.16 -15.29 -15.69
CA LYS A 24 14.41 -14.72 -14.57
C LYS A 24 12.95 -15.17 -14.59
N ILE A 25 12.30 -15.17 -15.76
CA ILE A 25 10.94 -15.67 -15.94
C ILE A 25 10.85 -17.12 -15.50
N LYS A 26 11.75 -17.98 -16.00
CA LYS A 26 11.80 -19.40 -15.63
C LYS A 26 11.95 -19.61 -14.12
N SER A 27 12.82 -18.84 -13.47
CA SER A 27 13.02 -18.89 -12.02
C SER A 27 11.76 -18.51 -11.24
N LEU A 28 11.03 -17.50 -11.71
CA LEU A 28 9.76 -17.08 -11.11
C LEU A 28 8.67 -18.14 -11.31
N GLU A 29 8.56 -18.73 -12.50
CA GLU A 29 7.64 -19.82 -12.80
C GLU A 29 7.88 -21.01 -11.87
N THR A 30 9.12 -21.47 -11.73
CA THR A 30 9.46 -22.57 -10.81
C THR A 30 9.12 -22.25 -9.35
N ARG A 31 9.29 -20.99 -8.93
CA ARG A 31 8.90 -20.57 -7.56
C ARG A 31 7.39 -20.54 -7.37
N LEU A 32 6.64 -20.12 -8.39
CA LEU A 32 5.18 -20.17 -8.38
C LEU A 32 4.68 -21.62 -8.30
N GLU A 33 5.19 -22.50 -9.14
CA GLU A 33 4.86 -23.93 -9.10
C GLU A 33 5.15 -24.55 -7.71
N LYS A 34 6.28 -24.18 -7.09
CA LYS A 34 6.61 -24.65 -5.73
C LYS A 34 5.64 -24.13 -4.68
N LEU A 35 5.25 -22.85 -4.76
CA LEU A 35 4.29 -22.24 -3.83
C LEU A 35 2.90 -22.86 -4.00
N GLU A 36 2.45 -23.07 -5.24
CA GLU A 36 1.18 -23.74 -5.54
C GLU A 36 1.16 -25.17 -4.97
N ALA A 37 2.24 -25.94 -5.16
CA ALA A 37 2.36 -27.28 -4.59
C ALA A 37 2.36 -27.27 -3.05
N GLU A 38 3.02 -26.31 -2.39
CA GLU A 38 3.00 -26.16 -0.93
C GLU A 38 1.59 -25.83 -0.40
N MET A 39 0.83 -25.01 -1.13
CA MET A 39 -0.56 -24.69 -0.79
C MET A 39 -1.49 -25.89 -0.95
N GLU A 40 -1.28 -26.75 -1.94
CA GLU A 40 -2.09 -27.95 -2.16
C GLU A 40 -1.88 -28.99 -1.03
N VAL A 41 -0.66 -29.09 -0.48
CA VAL A 41 -0.36 -29.96 0.67
C VAL A 41 -1.05 -29.50 1.96
N THR A 42 -1.25 -28.19 2.16
CA THR A 42 -1.98 -27.65 3.32
C THR A 42 -3.50 -27.87 3.27
N GLN A 43 -4.06 -28.33 2.14
CA GLN A 43 -5.49 -28.64 2.00
C GLN A 43 -5.85 -30.10 2.31
N GLN A 44 -4.91 -30.94 2.76
CA GLN A 44 -5.27 -32.24 3.33
C GLN A 44 -5.92 -32.06 4.72
N PRO A 45 -7.16 -32.53 4.94
CA PRO A 45 -7.90 -32.24 6.16
C PRO A 45 -7.46 -33.18 7.29
N THR A 46 -6.54 -32.72 8.14
CA THR A 46 -6.34 -33.30 9.47
C THR A 46 -6.78 -32.31 10.53
N SER A 47 -8.08 -32.17 10.73
CA SER A 47 -8.66 -31.75 12.01
C SER A 47 -10.14 -32.11 12.04
N ASN A 48 -10.50 -32.98 12.97
CA ASN A 48 -11.88 -33.20 13.42
C ASN A 48 -12.46 -31.84 13.84
N ILE A 49 -13.38 -31.30 13.05
CA ILE A 49 -14.19 -30.14 13.45
C ILE A 49 -15.39 -30.71 14.20
N GLU A 50 -15.33 -30.70 15.54
CA GLU A 50 -16.49 -30.94 16.37
C GLU A 50 -17.57 -29.88 16.07
N LYS A 51 -18.80 -30.35 15.85
CA LYS A 51 -19.98 -29.61 15.39
C LYS A 51 -20.34 -28.49 16.38
N ILE A 52 -20.08 -27.23 16.03
CA ILE A 52 -20.61 -26.08 16.76
C ILE A 52 -22.06 -25.85 16.30
N GLU A 53 -23.03 -26.36 17.05
CA GLU A 53 -24.45 -26.04 16.84
C GLU A 53 -24.75 -24.61 17.27
N TYR A 54 -24.99 -23.75 16.29
CA TYR A 54 -25.45 -22.36 16.50
C TYR A 54 -26.98 -22.34 16.58
N LYS A 55 -27.54 -22.04 17.76
CA LYS A 55 -28.97 -21.74 17.92
C LYS A 55 -29.24 -20.28 17.53
N PHE A 56 -29.85 -20.09 16.37
CA PHE A 56 -30.43 -18.81 15.94
C PHE A 56 -31.67 -18.50 16.81
N ASP A 57 -31.57 -17.51 17.69
CA ASP A 57 -32.75 -16.91 18.31
C ASP A 57 -33.30 -15.84 17.36
N GLN A 58 -34.59 -15.89 17.07
CA GLN A 58 -35.22 -15.07 16.02
C GLN A 58 -35.37 -13.63 16.49
N LEU A 59 -34.59 -12.70 15.93
CA LEU A 59 -34.85 -11.27 16.10
C LEU A 59 -36.07 -10.85 15.26
N LYS A 60 -37.17 -10.52 15.94
CA LYS A 60 -38.39 -9.93 15.37
C LYS A 60 -38.09 -8.53 14.84
N ILE A 61 -38.28 -8.31 13.54
CA ILE A 61 -38.12 -7.00 12.90
C ILE A 61 -39.43 -6.23 13.07
N GLU A 62 -39.42 -5.14 13.83
CA GLU A 62 -40.52 -4.17 13.85
C GLU A 62 -40.19 -3.02 12.89
N THR A 63 -41.04 -2.85 11.88
CA THR A 63 -41.01 -1.71 10.95
C THR A 63 -41.55 -0.47 11.68
N LEU A 64 -40.73 0.57 11.81
CA LEU A 64 -41.23 1.89 12.22
C LEU A 64 -40.99 2.88 11.08
N GLU A 65 -42.09 3.36 10.50
CA GLU A 65 -42.16 4.44 9.54
C GLU A 65 -41.53 5.72 10.11
N GLY A 66 -40.80 6.48 9.28
CA GLY A 66 -40.25 7.77 9.69
C GLY A 66 -39.58 8.54 8.55
N THR A 67 -40.12 9.71 8.25
CA THR A 67 -39.97 10.57 7.06
C THR A 67 -38.54 11.02 6.72
N LEU A 68 -38.25 11.02 5.41
CA LEU A 68 -37.10 11.61 4.73
C LEU A 68 -37.01 13.14 4.98
N ASN A 69 -36.03 13.57 5.79
CA ASN A 69 -35.65 14.99 5.90
C ASN A 69 -34.32 15.21 5.16
N ILE A 70 -34.41 15.62 3.89
CA ILE A 70 -33.29 16.18 3.14
C ILE A 70 -33.12 17.63 3.62
N GLY A 71 -32.07 17.91 4.39
CA GLY A 71 -31.70 19.26 4.81
C GLY A 71 -30.29 19.60 4.35
N PHE A 72 -30.18 20.43 3.31
CA PHE A 72 -28.94 21.00 2.79
C PHE A 72 -28.53 22.27 3.57
N THR A 73 -27.24 22.34 3.96
CA THR A 73 -26.35 23.55 4.09
C THR A 73 -26.67 24.67 5.10
N PRO A 74 -25.74 25.63 5.36
CA PRO A 74 -24.28 25.58 5.60
C PRO A 74 -23.88 26.42 6.85
N GLY A 75 -22.66 26.29 7.41
CA GLY A 75 -22.20 27.28 8.39
C GLY A 75 -20.97 26.93 9.23
N ASN A 76 -19.85 27.54 8.84
CA ASN A 76 -18.75 28.10 9.64
C ASN A 76 -18.33 27.49 10.99
N GLY A 77 -17.00 27.28 11.12
CA GLY A 77 -16.29 27.75 12.32
C GLY A 77 -15.31 26.77 12.95
N ILE A 78 -14.05 26.85 12.51
CA ILE A 78 -12.80 26.88 13.30
C ILE A 78 -12.76 26.09 14.62
N GLY A 79 -11.81 25.16 14.71
CA GLY A 79 -11.34 24.59 15.97
C GLY A 79 -10.28 23.51 15.76
N ILE A 80 -9.11 23.89 15.22
CA ILE A 80 -7.89 23.09 15.37
C ILE A 80 -7.40 23.39 16.78
N GLU A 81 -7.61 22.49 17.73
CA GLU A 81 -6.87 22.38 18.98
C GLU A 81 -7.50 21.24 19.80
N ASP A 82 -6.81 20.10 19.85
CA ASP A 82 -6.43 19.44 21.11
C ASP A 82 -5.88 18.03 20.78
N VAL A 83 -4.55 17.94 20.71
CA VAL A 83 -3.84 16.67 20.80
C VAL A 83 -3.87 16.26 22.26
N SER A 84 -4.90 15.49 22.61
CA SER A 84 -4.99 14.79 23.89
C SER A 84 -5.22 13.31 23.60
N ILE A 85 -4.20 12.49 23.85
CA ILE A 85 -4.31 11.04 23.93
C ILE A 85 -4.65 10.69 25.37
N PRO A 86 -5.86 10.21 25.67
CA PRO A 86 -6.03 9.25 26.76
C PRO A 86 -6.62 7.94 26.24
N GLN A 87 -5.91 6.89 26.61
CA GLN A 87 -6.27 5.49 26.48
C GLN A 87 -7.51 5.17 27.34
N GLN A 88 -8.36 4.28 26.80
CA GLN A 88 -9.44 3.47 27.41
C GLN A 88 -10.91 3.95 27.38
N GLN A 89 -11.68 3.09 26.70
CA GLN A 89 -13.07 2.67 26.95
C GLN A 89 -14.19 3.71 26.79
N SER A 90 -14.97 3.61 25.70
CA SER A 90 -16.43 3.38 25.73
C SER A 90 -17.11 3.49 24.35
N SER A 91 -18.11 2.64 24.15
CA SER A 91 -19.21 2.71 23.17
C SER A 91 -18.94 2.32 21.70
N PRO A 92 -19.77 1.45 21.08
CA PRO A 92 -19.74 1.20 19.65
C PRO A 92 -20.45 2.37 18.94
N THR A 93 -19.78 3.51 18.88
CA THR A 93 -20.12 4.55 17.91
C THR A 93 -19.95 3.90 16.55
N LYS A 94 -20.99 3.95 15.71
CA LYS A 94 -21.01 3.46 14.33
C LYS A 94 -19.75 3.97 13.62
N SER A 95 -18.70 3.15 13.62
CA SER A 95 -17.47 3.47 12.93
C SER A 95 -17.84 3.55 11.47
N ASN A 96 -17.71 4.74 10.90
CA ASN A 96 -17.76 4.91 9.46
C ASN A 96 -16.78 3.90 8.87
N THR A 97 -17.27 2.87 8.19
CA THR A 97 -16.47 1.79 7.60
C THR A 97 -15.31 2.34 6.78
N ALA A 98 -15.52 3.48 6.12
CA ALA A 98 -14.50 4.23 5.40
C ALA A 98 -13.33 4.69 6.29
N GLN A 99 -13.58 5.15 7.52
CA GLN A 99 -12.52 5.58 8.43
C GLN A 99 -11.69 4.39 8.91
N SER A 100 -12.33 3.27 9.28
CA SER A 100 -11.59 2.05 9.66
C SER A 100 -10.74 1.50 8.52
N VAL A 101 -11.25 1.57 7.29
CA VAL A 101 -10.48 1.18 6.08
C VAL A 101 -9.28 2.09 5.88
N LYS A 102 -9.46 3.41 5.99
CA LYS A 102 -8.36 4.38 5.89
C LYS A 102 -7.26 4.07 6.91
N ASP A 103 -7.65 3.86 8.17
CA ASP A 103 -6.70 3.60 9.26
C ASP A 103 -5.92 2.28 9.01
N ASN A 104 -6.59 1.25 8.47
CA ASN A 104 -5.93 0.00 8.09
C ASN A 104 -4.91 0.20 6.96
N ILE A 105 -5.26 0.94 5.91
CA ILE A 105 -4.35 1.22 4.78
C ILE A 105 -3.14 2.04 5.26
N VAL A 106 -3.38 3.08 6.08
CA VAL A 106 -2.30 3.92 6.63
C VAL A 106 -1.36 3.09 7.51
N LYS A 107 -1.92 2.20 8.34
CA LYS A 107 -1.14 1.29 9.18
C LYS A 107 -0.29 0.35 8.33
N GLU A 108 -0.87 -0.31 7.34
CA GLU A 108 -0.14 -1.23 6.46
C GLU A 108 1.04 -0.53 5.74
N LEU A 109 0.80 0.68 5.21
CA LEU A 109 1.86 1.46 4.56
C LEU A 109 2.92 1.96 5.54
N SER A 110 2.54 2.27 6.79
CA SER A 110 3.49 2.66 7.84
C SER A 110 4.38 1.49 8.27
N ASP A 111 3.80 0.30 8.39
CA ASP A 111 4.51 -0.94 8.70
C ASP A 111 5.49 -1.29 7.56
N TYR A 112 5.07 -1.12 6.30
CA TYR A 112 5.93 -1.25 5.13
C TYR A 112 7.13 -0.28 5.18
N LEU A 113 6.88 1.01 5.43
CA LEU A 113 7.96 2.01 5.53
C LEU A 113 8.93 1.72 6.67
N THR A 114 8.43 1.21 7.80
CA THR A 114 9.28 0.94 8.98
C THR A 114 10.16 -0.29 8.75
N ASN A 115 9.60 -1.36 8.16
CA ASN A 115 10.30 -2.64 8.02
C ASN A 115 11.17 -2.72 6.76
N GLU A 116 10.69 -2.15 5.64
CA GLU A 116 11.32 -2.27 4.33
C GLU A 116 11.94 -0.96 3.85
N GLY A 117 11.40 0.19 4.28
CA GLY A 117 11.83 1.52 3.86
C GLY A 117 13.32 1.78 4.00
N PRO A 118 13.98 1.52 5.15
CA PRO A 118 15.43 1.69 5.33
C PRO A 118 16.27 0.95 4.29
N LYS A 119 16.03 -0.37 4.16
CA LYS A 119 16.77 -1.23 3.22
C LYS A 119 16.53 -0.80 1.78
N HIS A 120 15.30 -0.44 1.46
CA HIS A 120 14.90 0.00 0.13
C HIS A 120 15.57 1.33 -0.23
N LEU A 121 15.53 2.31 0.67
CA LEU A 121 16.16 3.62 0.50
C LEU A 121 17.68 3.51 0.33
N GLN A 122 18.34 2.70 1.14
CA GLN A 122 19.77 2.42 0.99
C GLN A 122 20.10 1.77 -0.36
N SER A 123 19.24 0.87 -0.85
CA SER A 123 19.45 0.24 -2.16
C SER A 123 19.37 1.26 -3.30
N ILE A 124 18.42 2.19 -3.25
CA ILE A 124 18.26 3.28 -4.22
C ILE A 124 19.46 4.23 -4.13
N ALA A 125 19.88 4.62 -2.92
CA ALA A 125 21.04 5.48 -2.71
C ALA A 125 22.30 4.91 -3.37
N ARG A 126 22.56 3.60 -3.20
CA ARG A 126 23.67 2.90 -3.85
C ARG A 126 23.56 2.90 -5.37
N GLN A 127 22.36 2.75 -5.93
CA GLN A 127 22.16 2.80 -7.39
C GLN A 127 22.53 4.17 -7.99
N TYR A 128 22.30 5.26 -7.26
CA TYR A 128 22.72 6.61 -7.66
C TYR A 128 24.11 7.00 -7.14
N ASN A 129 24.87 6.05 -6.57
CA ASN A 129 26.19 6.27 -5.99
C ASN A 129 26.21 7.40 -4.92
N LYS A 130 25.19 7.41 -4.05
CA LYS A 130 25.05 8.37 -2.95
C LYS A 130 25.19 7.69 -1.60
N GLU A 131 25.84 8.39 -0.68
CA GLU A 131 25.87 8.02 0.73
C GLU A 131 24.79 8.78 1.50
N ILE A 132 24.08 8.06 2.34
CA ILE A 132 23.02 8.57 3.21
C ILE A 132 23.33 8.07 4.61
N ASP A 133 23.45 9.00 5.56
CA ASP A 133 23.58 8.63 6.97
C ASP A 133 22.22 8.27 7.59
N ALA A 134 22.24 7.70 8.79
CA ALA A 134 21.04 7.27 9.49
C ALA A 134 20.09 8.42 9.84
N THR A 135 20.61 9.63 10.09
CA THR A 135 19.79 10.80 10.42
C THR A 135 19.01 11.26 9.19
N TYR A 136 19.66 11.28 8.03
CA TYR A 136 19.06 11.67 6.77
C TYR A 136 18.09 10.60 6.25
N GLU A 137 18.41 9.31 6.45
CA GLU A 137 17.48 8.20 6.19
C GLU A 137 16.18 8.37 6.99
N GLN A 138 16.29 8.61 8.30
CA GLN A 138 15.14 8.80 9.18
C GLN A 138 14.32 10.04 8.78
N PHE A 139 14.99 11.13 8.40
CA PHE A 139 14.31 12.35 7.94
C PHE A 139 13.43 12.09 6.71
N ILE A 140 13.96 11.37 5.70
CA ILE A 140 13.22 11.04 4.47
C ILE A 140 12.03 10.14 4.80
N LEU A 141 12.25 9.06 5.56
CA LEU A 141 11.19 8.10 5.87
C LEU A 141 10.08 8.73 6.73
N GLN A 142 10.43 9.60 7.67
CA GLN A 142 9.46 10.31 8.50
C GLN A 142 8.62 11.30 7.68
N ASP A 143 9.20 11.98 6.70
CA ASP A 143 8.46 12.87 5.81
C ASP A 143 7.44 12.09 4.97
N ILE A 144 7.86 10.96 4.37
CA ILE A 144 6.96 10.06 3.62
C ILE A 144 5.84 9.57 4.53
N GLN A 145 6.16 9.16 5.77
CA GLN A 145 5.16 8.69 6.73
C GLN A 145 4.11 9.76 7.06
N LYS A 146 4.52 11.03 7.23
CA LYS A 146 3.60 12.16 7.47
C LYS A 146 2.67 12.41 6.27
N GLN A 147 3.16 12.16 5.05
CA GLN A 147 2.39 12.37 3.82
C GLN A 147 1.37 11.25 3.54
N LEU A 148 1.58 10.03 4.06
CA LEU A 148 0.72 8.86 3.81
C LEU A 148 -0.77 9.14 4.07
N GLY A 149 -1.12 9.73 5.21
CA GLY A 149 -2.53 9.94 5.58
C GLY A 149 -3.30 10.79 4.57
N ASN A 150 -2.67 11.86 4.08
CA ASN A 150 -3.25 12.72 3.05
C ASN A 150 -3.32 11.98 1.71
N ARG A 151 -2.29 11.19 1.38
CA ARG A 151 -2.24 10.45 0.12
C ARG A 151 -3.31 9.36 0.04
N VAL A 152 -3.50 8.59 1.12
CA VAL A 152 -4.58 7.58 1.21
C VAL A 152 -5.94 8.24 1.06
N THR A 153 -6.15 9.39 1.71
CA THR A 153 -7.41 10.15 1.60
C THR A 153 -7.70 10.53 0.14
N HIS A 154 -6.71 11.04 -0.58
CA HIS A 154 -6.84 11.39 -2.00
C HIS A 154 -7.28 10.19 -2.86
N TYR A 155 -6.64 9.03 -2.69
CA TYR A 155 -6.99 7.83 -3.44
C TYR A 155 -8.39 7.29 -3.10
N MET A 156 -8.79 7.35 -1.83
CA MET A 156 -10.13 6.94 -1.40
C MET A 156 -11.22 7.87 -1.95
N GLU A 157 -10.97 9.18 -1.98
CA GLU A 157 -11.87 10.16 -2.60
C GLU A 157 -11.98 9.95 -4.11
N GLN A 158 -10.88 9.63 -4.78
CA GLN A 158 -10.86 9.33 -6.21
C GLN A 158 -11.74 8.12 -6.55
N LEU A 159 -11.66 7.04 -5.76
CA LEU A 159 -12.53 5.87 -5.93
C LEU A 159 -14.01 6.21 -5.70
N SER A 160 -14.29 7.00 -4.66
CA SER A 160 -15.67 7.41 -4.33
C SER A 160 -16.31 8.23 -5.46
N ARG A 161 -15.52 9.05 -6.17
CA ARG A 161 -15.99 9.82 -7.34
C ARG A 161 -16.30 8.94 -8.56
N GLN A 162 -15.68 7.77 -8.65
CA GLN A 162 -15.91 6.82 -9.75
C GLN A 162 -17.19 5.98 -9.55
N ASN A 163 -17.95 6.22 -8.47
CA ASN A 163 -19.12 5.42 -8.05
C ASN A 163 -18.83 3.92 -7.94
N ASP A 164 -17.55 3.56 -7.74
CA ASP A 164 -17.17 2.18 -7.53
C ASP A 164 -17.48 1.80 -6.09
N VAL A 165 -18.10 0.64 -5.88
CA VAL A 165 -18.30 0.13 -4.53
C VAL A 165 -16.92 -0.23 -4.00
N ALA A 166 -16.55 0.32 -2.84
CA ALA A 166 -15.23 0.11 -2.26
C ALA A 166 -15.05 -1.36 -1.83
N GLU A 167 -14.63 -2.20 -2.76
CA GLU A 167 -14.28 -3.60 -2.52
C GLU A 167 -12.85 -3.75 -1.98
N GLU A 168 -12.57 -4.89 -1.35
CA GLU A 168 -11.25 -5.23 -0.82
C GLU A 168 -10.13 -5.15 -1.88
N LYS A 169 -10.45 -5.47 -3.13
CA LYS A 169 -9.51 -5.33 -4.26
C LYS A 169 -9.09 -3.88 -4.49
N HIS A 170 -9.98 -2.91 -4.29
CA HIS A 170 -9.66 -1.50 -4.42
C HIS A 170 -8.66 -1.06 -3.35
N TYR A 171 -8.80 -1.56 -2.12
CA TYR A 171 -7.85 -1.24 -1.04
C TYR A 171 -6.44 -1.77 -1.33
N ARG A 172 -6.34 -3.03 -1.81
CA ARG A 172 -5.06 -3.58 -2.29
C ARG A 172 -4.45 -2.74 -3.40
N ASN A 173 -5.26 -2.29 -4.35
CA ASN A 173 -4.80 -1.44 -5.45
C ASN A 173 -4.27 -0.09 -4.93
N ILE A 174 -4.95 0.54 -3.97
CA ILE A 174 -4.49 1.79 -3.35
C ILE A 174 -3.12 1.60 -2.69
N VAL A 175 -2.96 0.53 -1.89
CA VAL A 175 -1.70 0.21 -1.23
C VAL A 175 -0.58 0.08 -2.24
N GLU A 176 -0.77 -0.72 -3.30
CA GLU A 176 0.25 -0.95 -4.31
C GLU A 176 0.58 0.32 -5.12
N GLN A 177 -0.42 1.14 -5.47
CA GLN A 177 -0.18 2.42 -6.13
C GLN A 177 0.67 3.36 -5.26
N ILE A 178 0.37 3.45 -3.97
CA ILE A 178 1.14 4.29 -3.05
C ILE A 178 2.57 3.75 -2.87
N LYS A 179 2.76 2.42 -2.78
CA LYS A 179 4.12 1.83 -2.74
C LYS A 179 4.94 2.16 -3.99
N GLN A 180 4.33 2.07 -5.17
CA GLN A 180 4.98 2.42 -6.44
C GLN A 180 5.33 3.91 -6.50
N GLU A 181 4.44 4.77 -6.03
CA GLU A 181 4.68 6.21 -5.96
C GLU A 181 5.81 6.56 -4.99
N ILE A 182 5.83 5.94 -3.80
CA ILE A 182 6.93 6.10 -2.84
C ILE A 182 8.25 5.72 -3.50
N ASN A 183 8.29 4.58 -4.19
CA ASN A 183 9.47 4.11 -4.91
C ASN A 183 9.92 5.15 -5.94
N GLN A 184 9.01 5.61 -6.81
CA GLN A 184 9.31 6.62 -7.83
C GLN A 184 9.80 7.94 -7.21
N SER A 185 9.18 8.37 -6.11
CA SER A 185 9.55 9.60 -5.40
C SER A 185 10.95 9.50 -4.79
N LEU A 186 11.30 8.35 -4.21
CA LEU A 186 12.65 8.09 -3.70
C LEU A 186 13.69 8.10 -4.83
N HIS A 187 13.38 7.49 -5.97
CA HIS A 187 14.25 7.54 -7.16
C HIS A 187 14.46 8.97 -7.65
N GLN A 188 13.38 9.75 -7.80
CA GLN A 188 13.46 11.16 -8.22
C GLN A 188 14.23 12.02 -7.23
N PHE A 189 14.01 11.82 -5.93
CA PHE A 189 14.72 12.52 -4.88
C PHE A 189 16.22 12.22 -4.92
N MET A 190 16.60 10.95 -5.12
CA MET A 190 18.01 10.56 -5.27
C MET A 190 18.62 11.06 -6.57
N GLN A 191 17.88 11.08 -7.68
CA GLN A 191 18.35 11.62 -8.95
C GLN A 191 18.60 13.14 -8.87
N ASN A 192 17.62 13.91 -8.37
CA ASN A 192 17.65 15.37 -8.36
C ASN A 192 18.67 15.94 -7.36
N LYS A 193 19.08 15.19 -6.34
CA LYS A 193 20.18 15.60 -5.45
C LYS A 193 21.57 15.64 -6.14
N GLY A 194 21.64 15.49 -7.47
CA GLY A 194 22.88 15.61 -8.26
C GLY A 194 23.36 17.05 -8.46
N ASP A 195 22.48 18.04 -8.26
CA ASP A 195 22.76 19.46 -8.56
C ASP A 195 22.71 20.38 -7.33
N GLY A 196 22.47 19.84 -6.13
CA GLY A 196 22.28 20.61 -4.91
C GLY A 196 23.38 20.37 -3.89
N ASN A 197 24.47 21.13 -3.99
CA ASN A 197 25.48 21.28 -2.95
C ASN A 197 24.83 21.89 -1.70
N VAL A 198 24.80 21.14 -0.59
CA VAL A 198 24.64 21.67 0.79
C VAL A 198 25.60 20.89 1.66
#